data_AF-A0A953DY45-F1
#
_entry.id   AF-A0A953DY45-F1
#
_cell.length_a   1.000
_cell.length_b   1.000
_cell.length_c   1.000
_cell.angle_alpha   90.00
_cell.angle_beta   90.00
_cell.angle_gamma   90.00
#
_symmetry.space_group_name_H-M   'P 1'
#
loop_
_entity.id
_entity.type
_entity.pdbx_description
1 polymer ?
#
loop_
_entity_poly.entity_id
_entity_poly.type
_entity_poly.pdbx_seq_one_letter_code
_entity_poly.pdbx_strand_id
1 'polypeptide(L)'
;MNKGTIVQVIGPVVDVEFPDEKALPKIYNALEIEYELNGNPTKLTLEVQQHLGENWVRSIAMSSTEGLKRGMTVRDTGAPISVP
;
A
#
# COMPACT_ATOMS: atom_id res chain seq x y z
N MET A 1 -6.58 -10.23 8.53
CA MET A 1 -6.16 -9.44 7.36
C MET A 1 -5.79 -8.06 7.86
N ASN A 2 -4.51 -7.70 7.76
CA ASN A 2 -4.06 -6.39 8.22
C ASN A 2 -4.42 -5.30 7.20
N LYS A 3 -4.97 -4.20 7.67
CA LYS A 3 -5.44 -3.07 6.84
C LYS A 3 -4.76 -1.79 7.30
N GLY A 4 -4.27 -1.03 6.34
CA GLY A 4 -3.69 0.29 6.55
C GLY A 4 -4.47 1.37 5.80
N THR A 5 -4.01 2.61 5.93
CA THR A 5 -4.55 3.76 5.22
C THR A 5 -3.44 4.59 4.59
N ILE A 6 -3.69 5.13 3.40
CA ILE A 6 -2.71 6.01 2.73
C ILE A 6 -2.57 7.31 3.52
N VAL A 7 -1.34 7.66 3.91
CA VAL A 7 -1.03 8.95 4.55
C VAL A 7 -0.36 9.92 3.59
N GLN A 8 0.34 9.43 2.56
CA GLN A 8 1.04 10.27 1.60
C GLN A 8 1.24 9.58 0.24
N VAL A 9 1.18 10.37 -0.83
CA VAL A 9 1.49 9.94 -2.20
C VAL A 9 2.45 10.96 -2.82
N ILE A 10 3.65 10.51 -3.23
CA ILE A 10 4.68 11.32 -3.89
C ILE A 10 5.17 10.56 -5.13
N GLY A 11 4.60 10.87 -6.29
CA GLY A 11 4.86 10.13 -7.52
C GLY A 11 4.53 8.63 -7.33
N PRO A 12 5.49 7.70 -7.55
CA PRO A 12 5.27 6.27 -7.31
C PRO A 12 5.40 5.87 -5.84
N VAL A 13 5.88 6.76 -4.96
CA VAL A 13 6.08 6.47 -3.53
C VAL A 13 4.78 6.70 -2.78
N VAL A 14 4.33 5.69 -2.05
CA VAL A 14 3.11 5.73 -1.24
C VAL A 14 3.46 5.34 0.19
N ASP A 15 3.24 6.26 1.12
CA ASP A 15 3.40 5.97 2.55
C ASP A 15 2.03 5.56 3.12
N VAL A 16 2.02 4.47 3.90
CA VAL A 16 0.82 3.83 4.43
C VAL A 16 0.98 3.62 5.93
N GLU A 17 -0.02 4.05 6.69
CA GLU A 17 -0.11 3.80 8.13
C GLU A 17 -0.87 2.49 8.38
N PHE A 18 -0.33 1.63 9.23
CA PHE A 18 -1.02 0.45 9.74
C PHE A 18 -1.24 0.62 11.26
N PRO A 19 -2.47 0.57 11.77
CA PRO A 19 -2.74 0.93 13.17
C PRO A 19 -2.19 -0.07 14.21
N ASP A 20 -1.90 -1.31 13.81
CA ASP A 20 -1.35 -2.34 14.70
C ASP A 20 0.14 -2.56 14.41
N GLU A 21 0.98 -2.07 15.32
CA GLU A 21 2.45 -2.21 15.26
C GLU A 21 2.89 -3.67 15.16
N LYS A 22 2.20 -4.59 15.87
CA LYS A 22 2.54 -6.02 15.87
C LYS A 22 2.20 -6.70 14.55
N ALA A 23 1.41 -6.04 13.70
CA ALA A 23 1.00 -6.52 12.40
C ALA A 23 1.68 -5.77 11.25
N LEU A 24 2.65 -4.88 11.51
CA LEU A 24 3.28 -4.06 10.48
C LEU A 24 3.81 -4.93 9.31
N PRO A 25 3.42 -4.64 8.05
CA PRO A 25 3.85 -5.45 6.92
C PRO A 25 5.37 -5.51 6.79
N LYS A 26 5.92 -6.68 6.45
CA LYS A 26 7.36 -6.85 6.30
C LYS A 26 7.86 -6.09 5.08
N ILE A 27 9.14 -5.73 5.08
CA ILE A 27 9.81 -5.25 3.88
C ILE A 27 9.67 -6.33 2.78
N TYR A 28 9.40 -5.87 1.57
CA TYR A 28 9.04 -6.64 0.37
C TYR A 28 7.65 -7.29 0.36
N ASN A 29 6.82 -7.13 1.41
CA ASN A 29 5.43 -7.55 1.30
C ASN A 29 4.69 -6.75 0.22
N ALA A 30 3.80 -7.43 -0.49
CA ALA A 30 2.86 -6.79 -1.38
C ALA A 30 1.71 -6.16 -0.57
N LEU A 31 1.34 -4.96 -0.96
CA LEU A 31 0.12 -4.31 -0.51
C LEU A 31 -0.82 -4.14 -1.70
N GLU A 32 -2.12 -4.16 -1.45
CA GLU A 32 -3.13 -4.03 -2.49
C GLU A 32 -4.14 -2.93 -2.16
N ILE A 33 -4.46 -2.15 -3.17
CA ILE A 33 -5.50 -1.12 -3.14
C ILE A 33 -6.51 -1.45 -4.22
N GLU A 34 -7.78 -1.56 -3.84
CA GLU A 34 -8.91 -1.68 -4.75
C GLU A 34 -9.69 -0.37 -4.73
N TYR A 35 -9.87 0.26 -5.89
CA TYR A 35 -10.51 1.57 -6.03
C TYR A 35 -11.14 1.75 -7.42
N GLU A 36 -11.93 2.80 -7.59
CA GLU A 36 -12.46 3.17 -8.91
C GLU A 36 -11.63 4.29 -9.54
N LEU A 37 -11.23 4.10 -10.79
CA LEU A 37 -10.58 5.11 -11.62
C LEU A 37 -11.42 5.33 -12.88
N ASN A 38 -11.94 6.54 -13.06
CA ASN A 38 -12.79 6.91 -14.21
C ASN A 38 -13.99 5.96 -14.41
N GLY A 39 -14.59 5.50 -13.30
CA GLY A 39 -15.74 4.58 -13.30
C GLY A 39 -15.37 3.10 -13.52
N ASN A 40 -14.08 2.75 -13.57
CA ASN A 40 -13.62 1.37 -13.73
C ASN A 40 -13.00 0.83 -12.43
N PRO A 41 -13.36 -0.39 -12.00
CA PRO A 41 -12.67 -1.07 -10.92
C PRO A 41 -11.19 -1.25 -11.28
N THR A 42 -10.32 -0.77 -10.39
CA THR A 42 -8.88 -0.76 -10.56
C THR A 42 -8.25 -1.39 -9.32
N LYS A 43 -7.23 -2.21 -9.57
CA LYS A 43 -6.40 -2.79 -8.53
C LYS A 43 -4.96 -2.31 -8.71
N LEU A 44 -4.38 -1.76 -7.66
CA LEU A 44 -2.98 -1.35 -7.63
C LEU A 44 -2.23 -2.17 -6.58
N THR A 45 -1.10 -2.73 -6.99
CA THR A 45 -0.15 -3.38 -6.09
C THR A 45 0.95 -2.39 -5.71
N LEU A 46 1.28 -2.33 -4.42
CA LEU A 46 2.45 -1.64 -3.89
C LEU A 46 3.40 -2.68 -3.29
N GLU A 47 4.70 -2.37 -3.22
CA GLU A 47 5.68 -3.18 -2.50
C GLU A 47 6.29 -2.37 -1.36
N VAL A 48 6.29 -2.92 -0.15
CA VAL A 48 6.92 -2.28 1.02
C VAL A 48 8.43 -2.23 0.84
N GLN A 49 9.01 -1.05 0.97
CA GLN A 49 10.47 -0.85 0.86
C GLN A 49 11.13 -0.53 2.20
N GLN A 50 10.42 0.14 3.10
CA GLN A 50 11.01 0.64 4.34
C GLN A 50 9.96 0.81 5.44
N HIS A 51 10.36 0.60 6.69
CA HIS A 51 9.62 1.06 7.86
C HIS A 51 10.07 2.47 8.24
N LEU A 52 9.13 3.39 8.39
CA LEU A 52 9.42 4.80 8.70
C LEU A 52 9.34 5.11 10.21
N GLY A 53 8.88 4.17 11.03
CA GLY A 53 8.45 4.42 12.41
C GLY A 53 6.97 4.81 12.48
N GLU A 54 6.43 4.99 13.69
CA GLU A 54 5.03 5.40 13.92
C GLU A 54 3.99 4.51 13.20
N ASN A 55 4.31 3.23 13.02
CA ASN A 55 3.53 2.25 12.27
C ASN A 55 3.33 2.58 10.78
N TRP A 56 4.22 3.38 10.21
CA TRP A 56 4.21 3.71 8.79
C TRP A 56 5.18 2.84 8.01
N VAL A 57 4.75 2.49 6.81
CA VAL A 57 5.60 1.86 5.80
C VAL A 57 5.68 2.76 4.57
N ARG A 58 6.87 2.85 3.99
CA ARG A 58 7.07 3.38 2.65
C ARG A 58 6.96 2.25 1.65
N SER A 59 6.13 2.44 0.65
CA SER A 59 5.95 1.49 -0.43
C SER A 59 6.10 2.15 -1.80
N ILE A 60 6.37 1.34 -2.83
CA ILE A 60 6.45 1.76 -4.22
C ILE A 60 5.30 1.13 -4.99
N ALA A 61 4.59 1.94 -5.77
CA ALA A 61 3.53 1.48 -6.66
C ALA A 61 4.09 0.74 -7.88
N MET A 62 3.53 -0.42 -8.18
CA MET A 62 3.91 -1.24 -9.34
C MET A 62 3.21 -0.80 -10.64
N SER A 63 2.36 0.22 -10.55
CA SER A 63 1.68 0.86 -11.68
C SER A 63 1.34 2.31 -11.33
N SER A 64 0.52 2.96 -12.17
CA SER A 64 0.09 4.35 -11.97
C SER A 64 -0.53 4.59 -10.59
N THR A 65 -0.16 5.71 -9.95
CA THR A 65 -0.75 6.22 -8.70
C THR A 65 -1.88 7.23 -8.95
N GLU A 66 -2.36 7.32 -10.20
CA GLU A 66 -3.48 8.17 -10.57
C GLU A 66 -4.73 7.84 -9.73
N GLY A 67 -5.41 8.88 -9.25
CA GLY A 67 -6.63 8.73 -8.48
C GLY A 67 -6.44 8.31 -7.01
N LEU A 68 -5.21 7.97 -6.58
CA LEU A 68 -4.94 7.69 -5.17
C LEU A 68 -5.15 8.95 -4.31
N LYS A 69 -5.71 8.73 -3.12
CA LYS A 69 -6.02 9.77 -2.13
C LYS A 69 -5.65 9.28 -0.74
N ARG A 70 -5.31 10.23 0.13
CA ARG A 70 -5.13 9.96 1.55
C ARG A 70 -6.41 9.36 2.15
N GLY A 71 -6.25 8.48 3.13
CA GLY A 71 -7.34 7.76 3.80
C GLY A 71 -7.87 6.54 3.02
N MET A 72 -7.43 6.30 1.79
CA MET A 72 -7.80 5.08 1.08
C MET A 72 -7.26 3.84 1.80
N THR A 73 -8.09 2.79 1.84
CA THR A 73 -7.74 1.52 2.49
C THR A 73 -6.69 0.77 1.68
N VAL A 74 -5.70 0.23 2.37
CA VAL A 74 -4.64 -0.61 1.82
C VAL A 74 -4.66 -1.95 2.54
N ARG A 75 -4.57 -3.06 1.80
CA ARG A 75 -4.54 -4.42 2.37
C ARG A 75 -3.13 -5.01 2.26
N ASP A 76 -2.60 -5.51 3.38
CA ASP A 76 -1.38 -6.34 3.35
C ASP A 76 -1.73 -7.77 2.90
N THR A 77 -0.99 -8.30 1.93
CA THR A 77 -1.15 -9.68 1.47
C THR A 77 -0.47 -10.68 2.42
N GLY A 78 0.46 -10.21 3.27
CA GLY A 78 1.27 -11.03 4.15
C GLY A 78 2.46 -11.73 3.49
N ALA A 79 2.68 -11.51 2.18
CA ALA A 79 3.74 -12.15 1.41
C ALA A 79 4.29 -11.22 0.31
N PRO A 80 5.50 -11.51 -0.23
CA PRO A 80 6.02 -10.77 -1.37
C PRO A 80 5.18 -10.91 -2.65
N ILE A 81 5.41 -10.02 -3.60
CA ILE A 81 4.85 -10.14 -4.95
C ILE A 81 5.32 -11.48 -5.54
N SER A 82 4.37 -12.26 -6.06
CA SER A 82 4.62 -13.58 -6.67
C SER A 82 4.28 -13.55 -8.15
N VAL A 83 5.10 -14.21 -8.96
CA VAL A 83 4.86 -14.44 -10.40
C VAL A 83 4.73 -15.93 -10.67
N PRO A 84 3.87 -16.36 -11.62
CA PRO A 84 3.77 -17.75 -12.04
C PRO A 84 5.00 -18.24 -12.82
#